data_AF-A0AA40SCB8-F1
#
_entry.id   AF-A0AA40SCB8-F1
#
_cell.length_a   1.000
_cell.length_b   1.000
_cell.length_c   1.000
_cell.angle_alpha   90.00
_cell.angle_beta   90.00
_cell.angle_gamma   90.00
#
_symmetry.space_group_name_H-M   'P 1'
#
loop_
_entity.id
_entity.type
_entity.pdbx_description
1 polymer ?
#
loop_
_entity_poly.entity_id
_entity_poly.type
_entity_poly.pdbx_seq_one_letter_code
_entity_poly.pdbx_strand_id
1 'polypeptide(L)'
;MNRSSRTAAAALSAAAILAGAWPSAAAPATSDDGHGSAARARVSWGTVTVPPGRAGLLKATGLTGPDLGTGSTLTLTAPAGARVTGTPLDAPGYRGAVGADGRTAVYTATSAERPWRAGTFPFVLTVPADAVPGTRLSGCSLRLADAAGTTRATGGCQVTVGLAEPQLTSPEPGVPLTARPVVAGTAHPGARITVRGPDDGTVCTAVAGPDGRWTCTPGEALPEGPGRLQATATLNGASATSEQIQITVGAPAPGR
;
A
#
# COMPACT_ATOMS: atom_id res chain seq x y z
N MET A 1 37.50 -28.28 -23.83
CA MET A 1 38.56 -28.18 -24.86
C MET A 1 38.10 -28.93 -26.09
N ASN A 2 38.05 -28.24 -27.25
CA ASN A 2 38.21 -28.71 -28.65
C ASN A 2 37.52 -30.01 -29.12
N ARG A 3 36.94 -30.13 -30.32
CA ARG A 3 36.86 -29.28 -31.54
C ARG A 3 36.00 -30.04 -32.58
N SER A 4 35.31 -29.27 -33.44
CA SER A 4 35.16 -29.45 -34.91
C SER A 4 34.46 -30.72 -35.45
N SER A 5 33.69 -30.72 -36.55
CA SER A 5 33.69 -29.82 -37.72
C SER A 5 32.59 -30.19 -38.74
N ARG A 6 32.16 -29.16 -39.52
CA ARG A 6 31.83 -29.16 -40.99
C ARG A 6 30.52 -29.88 -41.41
N THR A 7 29.72 -29.44 -42.40
CA THR A 7 29.97 -28.65 -43.62
C THR A 7 28.65 -28.15 -44.22
N ALA A 8 28.71 -27.05 -44.96
CA ALA A 8 27.62 -26.42 -45.70
C ALA A 8 27.24 -27.14 -47.00
N ALA A 9 26.02 -26.90 -47.50
CA ALA A 9 25.71 -26.94 -48.92
C ALA A 9 24.55 -25.97 -49.24
N ALA A 10 24.89 -24.90 -49.95
CA ALA A 10 23.97 -24.03 -50.66
C ALA A 10 23.62 -24.66 -52.00
N ALA A 11 22.35 -24.58 -52.41
CA ALA A 11 21.93 -24.83 -53.78
C ALA A 11 21.10 -23.62 -54.27
N LEU A 12 21.71 -22.88 -55.20
CA LEU A 12 21.06 -21.91 -56.07
C LEU A 12 20.36 -22.66 -57.20
N SER A 13 19.14 -22.27 -57.55
CA SER A 13 18.59 -22.45 -58.91
C SER A 13 17.58 -21.35 -59.18
N ALA A 14 17.77 -20.68 -60.31
CA ALA A 14 17.12 -19.46 -60.71
C ALA A 14 15.86 -19.68 -61.56
N ALA A 15 14.99 -18.67 -61.48
CA ALA A 15 14.16 -18.05 -62.53
C ALA A 15 13.10 -18.85 -63.31
N ALA A 16 11.85 -18.38 -63.21
CA ALA A 16 11.00 -18.12 -64.38
C ALA A 16 10.02 -16.98 -64.06
N ILE A 17 10.06 -15.94 -64.89
CA ILE A 17 9.18 -14.77 -64.89
C ILE A 17 7.90 -15.15 -65.64
N LEU A 18 6.72 -14.92 -65.03
CA LEU A 18 5.49 -14.75 -65.78
C LEU A 18 4.77 -13.49 -65.28
N ALA A 19 4.70 -12.52 -66.17
CA ALA A 19 3.90 -11.32 -66.04
C ALA A 19 2.41 -11.69 -66.06
N GLY A 20 1.67 -11.19 -65.09
CA GLY A 20 0.22 -11.26 -65.04
C GLY A 20 -0.31 -10.06 -64.25
N ALA A 21 -0.73 -9.02 -64.98
CA ALA A 21 -1.38 -7.85 -64.42
C ALA A 21 -2.76 -8.24 -63.87
N TRP A 22 -3.00 -8.03 -62.58
CA TRP A 22 -4.32 -8.12 -61.95
C TRP A 22 -4.73 -6.75 -61.42
N PRO A 23 -5.99 -6.32 -61.65
CA PRO A 23 -6.46 -4.99 -61.31
C PRO A 23 -6.68 -4.82 -59.80
N SER A 24 -6.35 -3.61 -59.31
CA SER A 24 -6.66 -3.12 -57.96
C SER A 24 -8.19 -3.07 -57.76
N ALA A 25 -8.75 -4.06 -57.08
CA ALA A 25 -10.12 -4.00 -56.57
C ALA A 25 -10.09 -3.60 -55.10
N ALA A 26 -10.73 -2.46 -54.81
CA ALA A 26 -10.85 -1.85 -53.51
C ALA A 26 -11.39 -2.83 -52.45
N ALA A 27 -10.74 -2.84 -51.28
CA ALA A 27 -11.29 -3.48 -50.10
C ALA A 27 -12.60 -2.78 -49.68
N PRO A 28 -13.67 -3.51 -49.34
CA PRO A 28 -14.84 -2.90 -48.74
C PRO A 28 -14.47 -2.41 -47.33
N ALA A 29 -14.69 -1.12 -47.09
CA ALA A 29 -14.67 -0.54 -45.77
C ALA A 29 -15.83 -1.15 -44.96
N THR A 30 -15.52 -2.11 -44.08
CA THR A 30 -16.39 -2.43 -42.96
C THR A 30 -16.13 -1.39 -41.89
N SER A 31 -16.98 -0.37 -41.86
CA SER A 31 -17.17 0.51 -40.71
C SER A 31 -17.72 -0.33 -39.56
N ASP A 32 -16.82 -0.86 -38.72
CA ASP A 32 -17.20 -1.33 -37.40
C ASP A 32 -17.11 -0.13 -36.46
N ASP A 33 -18.26 0.50 -36.22
CA ASP A 33 -18.47 1.50 -35.18
C ASP A 33 -18.40 0.82 -33.79
N GLY A 34 -17.22 0.30 -33.48
CA GLY A 34 -16.86 -0.11 -32.14
C GLY A 34 -16.50 1.11 -31.31
N HIS A 35 -17.51 1.80 -30.77
CA HIS A 35 -17.36 2.60 -29.54
C HIS A 35 -17.08 1.69 -28.33
N GLY A 36 -16.05 0.84 -28.46
CA GLY A 36 -15.41 0.19 -27.35
C GLY A 36 -14.72 1.29 -26.56
N SER A 37 -15.42 1.79 -25.54
CA SER A 37 -14.79 2.39 -24.37
C SER A 37 -13.73 1.40 -23.87
N ALA A 38 -12.53 1.46 -24.43
CA ALA A 38 -11.33 0.97 -23.77
C ALA A 38 -11.32 1.72 -22.45
N ALA A 39 -11.73 1.03 -21.38
CA ALA A 39 -11.77 1.56 -20.04
C ALA A 39 -10.35 2.07 -19.78
N ARG A 40 -10.13 3.38 -19.96
CA ARG A 40 -8.83 4.01 -19.74
C ARG A 40 -8.44 3.57 -18.35
N ALA A 41 -7.40 2.74 -18.25
CA ALA A 41 -6.93 2.21 -16.98
C ALA A 41 -6.84 3.40 -16.03
N ARG A 42 -7.68 3.43 -14.99
CA ARG A 42 -7.74 4.58 -14.09
C ARG A 42 -6.35 4.69 -13.49
N VAL A 43 -5.62 5.74 -13.88
CA VAL A 43 -4.26 5.96 -13.38
C VAL A 43 -4.39 6.10 -11.86
N SER A 44 -3.79 5.16 -11.13
CA SER A 44 -3.75 5.22 -9.68
C SER A 44 -2.69 6.25 -9.31
N TRP A 45 -3.11 7.33 -8.65
CA TRP A 45 -2.20 8.40 -8.23
C TRP A 45 -1.79 8.26 -6.77
N GLY A 46 -2.35 7.31 -6.02
CA GLY A 46 -1.92 7.06 -4.65
C GLY A 46 -2.53 5.80 -4.05
N THR A 47 -1.78 5.16 -3.15
CA THR A 47 -2.27 4.07 -2.31
C THR A 47 -1.88 4.34 -0.87
N VAL A 48 -2.73 3.97 0.08
CA VAL A 48 -2.45 4.08 1.51
C VAL A 48 -3.21 3.01 2.29
N THR A 49 -2.56 2.49 3.32
CA THR A 49 -3.19 1.64 4.33
C THR A 49 -3.32 2.45 5.62
N VAL A 50 -4.53 2.57 6.17
CA VAL A 50 -4.81 3.41 7.35
C VAL A 50 -5.38 2.52 8.46
N PRO A 51 -4.67 2.33 9.59
CA PRO A 51 -5.22 1.60 10.73
C PRO A 51 -6.49 2.26 11.28
N PRO A 52 -7.46 1.48 11.78
CA PRO A 52 -8.65 2.02 12.43
C PRO A 52 -8.29 3.00 13.56
N GLY A 53 -8.97 4.14 13.60
CA GLY A 53 -8.79 5.17 14.63
C GLY A 53 -7.46 5.95 14.53
N ARG A 54 -6.65 5.72 13.49
CA ARG A 54 -5.40 6.45 13.25
C ARG A 54 -5.43 7.21 11.93
N ALA A 55 -4.46 8.11 11.79
CA ALA A 55 -4.22 8.84 10.56
C ALA A 55 -3.21 8.12 9.67
N GLY A 56 -3.37 8.22 8.35
CA GLY A 56 -2.41 7.78 7.35
C GLY A 56 -2.24 8.80 6.24
N LEU A 57 -1.10 8.76 5.55
CA LEU A 57 -0.73 9.72 4.52
C LEU A 57 -0.93 9.14 3.12
N LEU A 58 -1.95 9.63 2.42
CA LEU A 58 -2.11 9.38 0.98
C LEU A 58 -1.19 10.33 0.21
N LYS A 59 -0.20 9.77 -0.50
CA LYS A 59 0.72 10.55 -1.33
C LYS A 59 0.24 10.52 -2.78
N ALA A 60 -0.29 11.64 -3.27
CA ALA A 60 -0.63 11.78 -4.68
C ALA A 60 0.63 12.10 -5.50
N THR A 61 0.96 11.23 -6.46
CA THR A 61 2.13 11.33 -7.34
C THR A 61 1.75 11.01 -8.80
N GLY A 62 2.69 11.21 -9.72
CA GLY A 62 2.47 10.88 -11.13
C GLY A 62 1.42 11.76 -11.81
N LEU A 63 1.22 12.98 -11.29
CA LEU A 63 0.36 13.98 -11.92
C LEU A 63 0.97 14.35 -13.27
N THR A 64 0.26 14.02 -14.34
CA THR A 64 0.67 14.33 -15.71
C THR A 64 -0.42 15.18 -16.36
N GLY A 65 -0.02 16.15 -17.17
CA GLY A 65 -0.93 17.10 -17.77
C GLY A 65 -0.26 18.40 -18.22
N PRO A 66 -1.01 19.31 -18.87
CA PRO A 66 -0.50 20.62 -19.26
C PRO A 66 -0.21 21.50 -18.03
N ASP A 67 0.64 22.52 -18.20
CA ASP A 67 0.84 23.54 -17.15
C ASP A 67 -0.47 24.30 -16.94
N LEU A 68 -1.03 24.19 -15.74
CA LEU A 68 -2.32 24.80 -15.41
C LEU A 68 -2.19 26.19 -14.77
N GLY A 69 -0.97 26.62 -14.48
CA GLY A 69 -0.66 27.92 -13.90
C GLY A 69 -1.24 28.15 -12.50
N THR A 70 -1.13 29.38 -12.01
CA THR A 70 -1.70 29.82 -10.73
C THR A 70 -3.23 29.73 -10.74
N GLY A 71 -3.82 29.37 -9.61
CA GLY A 71 -5.26 29.18 -9.42
C GLY A 71 -5.76 27.78 -9.76
N SER A 72 -4.93 26.95 -10.41
CA SER A 72 -5.24 25.55 -10.63
C SER A 72 -5.31 24.76 -9.32
N THR A 73 -6.05 23.64 -9.34
CA THR A 73 -6.36 22.88 -8.12
C THR A 73 -6.19 21.38 -8.31
N LEU A 74 -5.69 20.72 -7.26
CA LEU A 74 -5.72 19.27 -7.07
C LEU A 74 -6.68 18.96 -5.92
N THR A 75 -7.81 18.33 -6.24
CA THR A 75 -8.84 17.97 -5.26
C THR A 75 -8.83 16.46 -5.00
N LEU A 76 -8.72 16.07 -3.74
CA LEU A 76 -9.01 14.73 -3.26
C LEU A 76 -10.47 14.66 -2.81
N THR A 77 -11.17 13.61 -3.22
CA THR A 77 -12.41 13.15 -2.60
C THR A 77 -12.12 11.84 -1.86
N ALA A 78 -12.28 11.85 -0.54
CA ALA A 78 -12.09 10.68 0.31
C ALA A 78 -13.11 9.58 -0.03
N PRO A 79 -12.72 8.30 0.07
CA PRO A 79 -13.66 7.21 -0.11
C PRO A 79 -14.70 7.17 1.02
N ALA A 80 -15.79 6.45 0.77
CA ALA A 80 -16.75 6.14 1.83
C ALA A 80 -16.04 5.40 2.97
N GLY A 81 -16.30 5.83 4.22
CA GLY A 81 -15.66 5.25 5.41
C GLY A 81 -14.30 5.87 5.78
N ALA A 82 -13.85 6.94 5.11
CA ALA A 82 -12.69 7.72 5.54
C ALA A 82 -12.99 9.22 5.52
N ARG A 83 -12.16 10.00 6.22
CA ARG A 83 -12.18 11.48 6.19
C ARG A 83 -10.79 12.03 5.96
N VAL A 84 -10.68 13.08 5.15
CA VAL A 84 -9.48 13.90 5.08
C VAL A 84 -9.47 14.86 6.27
N THR A 85 -8.34 14.95 6.96
CA THR A 85 -8.16 15.84 8.13
C THR A 85 -7.01 16.82 7.97
N GLY A 86 -6.22 16.70 6.90
CA GLY A 86 -5.10 17.62 6.69
C GLY A 86 -4.50 17.57 5.29
N THR A 87 -3.82 18.67 4.96
CA THR A 87 -3.07 18.88 3.71
C THR A 87 -1.64 19.37 4.05
N PRO A 88 -0.76 18.50 4.57
CA PRO A 88 0.53 18.88 5.14
C PRO A 88 1.62 18.98 4.05
N LEU A 89 1.35 19.74 3.00
CA LEU A 89 2.37 20.00 1.99
C LEU A 89 3.31 21.09 2.49
N ASP A 90 4.57 20.72 2.67
CA ASP A 90 5.64 21.65 2.98
C ASP A 90 6.35 22.07 1.69
N ALA A 91 5.66 22.87 0.87
CA ALA A 91 6.21 23.42 -0.36
C ALA A 91 5.64 24.82 -0.63
N PRO A 92 6.50 25.80 -0.97
CA PRO A 92 6.04 27.15 -1.31
C PRO A 92 5.21 27.15 -2.59
N GLY A 93 4.34 28.14 -2.73
CA GLY A 93 3.52 28.32 -3.93
C GLY A 93 2.30 27.42 -4.03
N TYR A 94 1.95 26.71 -2.95
CA TYR A 94 0.70 25.97 -2.81
C TYR A 94 -0.01 26.31 -1.50
N ARG A 95 -1.34 26.27 -1.53
CA ARG A 95 -2.20 26.36 -0.34
C ARG A 95 -3.10 25.14 -0.26
N GLY A 96 -3.05 24.44 0.87
CA GLY A 96 -3.95 23.34 1.18
C GLY A 96 -5.18 23.79 1.98
N ALA A 97 -6.32 23.14 1.77
CA ALA A 97 -7.52 23.30 2.58
C ALA A 97 -8.30 21.98 2.66
N VAL A 98 -8.99 21.76 3.77
CA VAL A 98 -9.89 20.62 4.00
C VAL A 98 -11.32 21.13 4.07
N GLY A 99 -12.23 20.48 3.35
CA GLY A 99 -13.67 20.79 3.41
C GLY A 99 -14.22 20.52 4.81
N ALA A 100 -15.22 21.30 5.24
CA ALA A 100 -15.78 21.20 6.59
C ALA A 100 -16.34 19.79 6.92
N ASP A 101 -16.78 19.05 5.91
CA ASP A 101 -17.28 17.68 6.05
C ASP A 101 -16.16 16.62 6.08
N GLY A 102 -14.90 17.00 5.85
CA GLY A 102 -13.76 16.11 5.71
C GLY A 102 -13.87 15.15 4.54
N ARG A 103 -14.81 15.33 3.60
CA ARG A 103 -14.92 14.47 2.40
C ARG A 103 -14.00 14.93 1.29
N THR A 104 -13.68 16.21 1.26
CA THR A 104 -12.80 16.79 0.24
C THR A 104 -11.63 17.52 0.86
N ALA A 105 -10.52 17.53 0.14
CA ALA A 105 -9.40 18.40 0.43
C ALA A 105 -8.79 18.89 -0.89
N VAL A 106 -8.26 20.10 -0.89
CA VAL A 106 -7.76 20.74 -2.10
C VAL A 106 -6.38 21.35 -1.86
N TYR A 107 -5.49 21.16 -2.83
CA TYR A 107 -4.31 22.00 -3.01
C TYR A 107 -4.59 23.00 -4.13
N THR A 108 -4.29 24.28 -3.89
CA THR A 108 -4.38 25.34 -4.90
C THR A 108 -2.98 25.88 -5.18
N ALA A 109 -2.58 25.96 -6.45
CA ALA A 109 -1.34 26.63 -6.84
C ALA A 109 -1.50 28.14 -6.67
N THR A 110 -0.68 28.78 -5.84
CA THR A 110 -0.72 30.22 -5.57
C THR A 110 0.39 31.00 -6.25
N SER A 111 1.58 30.39 -6.36
CA SER A 111 2.75 31.02 -7.00
C SER A 111 3.79 30.01 -7.48
N ALA A 112 3.41 28.75 -7.64
CA ALA A 112 4.31 27.71 -8.15
C ALA A 112 4.61 27.96 -9.63
N GLU A 113 5.89 28.05 -9.99
CA GLU A 113 6.34 28.36 -11.35
C GLU A 113 5.95 27.28 -12.37
N ARG A 114 5.96 26.01 -11.95
CA ARG A 114 5.58 24.83 -12.74
C ARG A 114 4.67 23.92 -11.91
N PRO A 115 3.41 24.32 -11.70
CA PRO A 115 2.55 23.63 -10.77
C PRO A 115 2.31 22.19 -11.25
N TRP A 116 2.24 21.26 -10.30
CA TRP A 116 1.93 19.84 -10.52
C TRP A 116 2.97 19.01 -11.30
N ARG A 117 4.04 19.61 -11.83
CA ARG A 117 5.05 18.90 -12.66
C ARG A 117 6.00 17.99 -11.89
N ALA A 118 6.32 18.37 -10.66
CA ALA A 118 7.17 17.60 -9.77
C ALA A 118 6.66 17.78 -8.34
N GLY A 119 6.61 16.69 -7.59
CA GLY A 119 6.20 16.75 -6.19
C GLY A 119 5.31 15.59 -5.80
N THR A 120 5.22 15.41 -4.49
CA THR A 120 4.25 14.54 -3.85
C THR A 120 3.28 15.42 -3.10
N PHE A 121 1.98 15.21 -3.31
CA PHE A 121 0.93 15.98 -2.65
C PHE A 121 0.29 15.10 -1.56
N PRO A 122 0.69 15.26 -0.29
CA PRO A 122 0.21 14.41 0.78
C PRO A 122 -1.19 14.82 1.24
N PHE A 123 -2.05 13.86 1.57
CA PHE A 123 -3.33 14.09 2.25
C PHE A 123 -3.38 13.22 3.49
N VAL A 124 -3.80 13.79 4.62
CA VAL A 124 -4.00 13.03 5.85
C VAL A 124 -5.40 12.46 5.84
N LEU A 125 -5.51 11.14 5.82
CA LEU A 125 -6.76 10.41 5.90
C LEU A 125 -6.90 9.76 7.27
N THR A 126 -8.12 9.72 7.79
CA THR A 126 -8.50 8.99 9.00
C THR A 126 -9.60 8.00 8.66
N VAL A 127 -9.56 6.85 9.33
CA VAL A 127 -10.57 5.81 9.23
C VAL A 127 -11.18 5.61 10.63
N PRO A 128 -12.51 5.43 10.76
CA PRO A 128 -13.16 5.16 12.05
C PRO A 128 -12.54 4.00 12.82
N ALA A 129 -12.62 4.04 14.15
CA ALA A 129 -12.02 3.01 15.01
C ALA A 129 -12.72 1.64 14.90
N ASP A 130 -13.99 1.64 14.50
CA ASP A 130 -14.82 0.46 14.24
C ASP A 130 -14.69 -0.07 12.80
N ALA A 131 -13.84 0.54 11.96
CA ALA A 131 -13.65 0.06 10.61
C ALA A 131 -12.99 -1.32 10.59
N VAL A 132 -13.53 -2.20 9.74
CA VAL A 132 -13.08 -3.59 9.64
C VAL A 132 -11.72 -3.67 8.93
N PRO A 133 -10.66 -4.19 9.58
CA PRO A 133 -9.36 -4.39 8.96
C PRO A 133 -9.42 -5.21 7.67
N GLY A 134 -8.54 -4.88 6.71
CA GLY A 134 -8.47 -5.51 5.39
C GLY A 134 -9.48 -4.97 4.38
N THR A 135 -10.45 -4.14 4.81
CA THR A 135 -11.46 -3.59 3.91
C THR A 135 -10.85 -2.60 2.92
N ARG A 136 -11.12 -2.80 1.62
CA ARG A 136 -10.79 -1.83 0.57
C ARG A 136 -11.91 -0.81 0.42
N LEU A 137 -11.63 0.46 0.70
CA LEU A 137 -12.61 1.52 0.63
C LEU A 137 -12.82 1.99 -0.82
N SER A 138 -14.05 2.33 -1.17
CA SER A 138 -14.47 2.70 -2.53
C SER A 138 -14.81 4.19 -2.65
N GLY A 139 -14.68 4.74 -3.86
CA GLY A 139 -15.02 6.14 -4.15
C GLY A 139 -13.88 7.15 -3.98
N CYS A 140 -12.66 6.71 -3.66
CA CYS A 140 -11.50 7.60 -3.60
C CYS A 140 -11.17 8.12 -5.00
N SER A 141 -11.14 9.44 -5.17
CA SER A 141 -10.81 10.06 -6.45
C SER A 141 -9.97 11.31 -6.29
N LEU A 142 -9.11 11.56 -7.27
CA LEU A 142 -8.29 12.75 -7.39
C LEU A 142 -8.63 13.46 -8.69
N ARG A 143 -8.77 14.78 -8.63
CA ARG A 143 -9.14 15.63 -9.76
C ARG A 143 -8.18 16.80 -9.86
N LEU A 144 -7.56 16.94 -11.02
CA LEU A 144 -6.76 18.10 -11.38
C LEU A 144 -7.59 19.02 -12.28
N ALA A 145 -7.69 20.30 -11.93
CA ALA A 145 -8.44 21.30 -12.67
C ALA A 145 -7.65 22.60 -12.84
N ASP A 146 -7.93 23.32 -13.92
CA ASP A 146 -7.36 24.65 -14.16
C ASP A 146 -8.03 25.73 -13.28
N ALA A 147 -7.57 26.97 -13.41
CA ALA A 147 -8.09 28.11 -12.65
C ALA A 147 -9.56 28.43 -12.94
N ALA A 148 -10.08 28.04 -14.11
CA ALA A 148 -11.51 28.16 -14.44
C ALA A 148 -12.34 27.01 -13.84
N GLY A 149 -11.71 26.06 -13.15
CA GLY A 149 -12.36 24.89 -12.60
C GLY A 149 -12.66 23.81 -13.63
N THR A 150 -12.10 23.88 -14.84
CA THR A 150 -12.28 22.84 -15.87
C THR A 150 -11.41 21.64 -15.53
N THR A 151 -11.99 20.43 -15.54
CA THR A 151 -11.26 19.18 -15.28
C THR A 151 -10.23 18.95 -16.37
N ARG A 152 -8.96 18.76 -16.00
CA ARG A 152 -7.86 18.48 -16.93
C ARG A 152 -7.35 17.06 -16.80
N ALA A 153 -7.41 16.49 -15.60
CA ALA A 153 -7.12 15.07 -15.38
C ALA A 153 -7.88 14.54 -14.16
N THR A 154 -8.12 13.23 -14.15
CA THR A 154 -8.71 12.51 -13.01
C THR A 154 -7.95 11.21 -12.78
N GLY A 155 -7.71 10.88 -11.51
CA GLY A 155 -7.07 9.65 -11.10
C GLY A 155 -7.84 8.97 -9.97
N GLY A 156 -7.56 7.69 -9.77
CA GLY A 156 -8.04 6.94 -8.61
C GLY A 156 -7.04 7.00 -7.47
N CYS A 157 -7.51 6.67 -6.28
CA CYS A 157 -6.65 6.30 -5.16
C CYS A 157 -7.15 5.01 -4.51
N GLN A 158 -6.25 4.26 -3.90
CA GLN A 158 -6.58 3.07 -3.13
C GLN A 158 -6.39 3.36 -1.65
N VAL A 159 -7.46 3.18 -0.88
CA VAL A 159 -7.40 3.25 0.59
C VAL A 159 -7.84 1.91 1.14
N THR A 160 -6.98 1.29 1.94
CA THR A 160 -7.27 0.03 2.61
C THR A 160 -7.25 0.25 4.11
N VAL A 161 -8.21 -0.32 4.83
CA VAL A 161 -8.21 -0.32 6.29
C VAL A 161 -7.09 -1.26 6.76
N GLY A 162 -6.15 -0.72 7.52
CA GLY A 162 -5.04 -1.46 8.10
C GLY A 162 -5.45 -2.25 9.33
N LEU A 163 -4.46 -2.75 10.04
CA LEU A 163 -4.64 -3.36 11.35
C LEU A 163 -3.90 -2.52 12.38
N ALA A 164 -4.48 -2.36 13.58
CA ALA A 164 -3.77 -1.74 14.69
C ALA A 164 -2.64 -2.67 15.16
N GLU A 165 -1.50 -2.08 15.53
CA GLU A 165 -0.37 -2.82 16.07
C GLU A 165 -0.79 -3.56 17.35
N PRO A 166 -0.53 -4.88 17.45
CA PRO A 166 -0.74 -5.59 18.70
C PRO A 166 0.22 -5.05 19.76
N GLN A 167 -0.21 -5.09 21.01
CA GLN A 167 0.63 -4.80 22.17
C GLN A 167 1.00 -6.12 22.82
N LEU A 168 2.25 -6.23 23.28
CA LEU A 168 2.73 -7.36 24.05
C LEU A 168 3.00 -6.83 25.47
N THR A 169 2.16 -7.24 26.42
CA THR A 169 2.13 -6.71 27.79
C THR A 169 2.75 -7.66 28.81
N SER A 170 2.96 -8.92 28.43
CA SER A 170 3.68 -9.92 29.22
C SER A 170 4.49 -10.80 28.28
N PRO A 171 5.73 -11.16 28.62
CA PRO A 171 6.45 -10.82 29.87
C PRO A 171 6.88 -9.35 29.97
N GLU A 172 7.19 -8.89 31.19
CA GLU A 172 7.78 -7.56 31.40
C GLU A 172 9.23 -7.55 30.87
N PRO A 173 9.62 -6.50 30.11
CA PRO A 173 10.98 -6.43 29.56
C PRO A 173 12.07 -6.49 30.63
N GLY A 174 13.11 -7.30 30.40
CA GLY A 174 14.27 -7.39 31.28
C GLY A 174 14.09 -8.21 32.56
N VAL A 175 12.91 -8.79 32.80
CA VAL A 175 12.68 -9.70 33.93
C VAL A 175 13.12 -11.12 33.55
N PRO A 176 13.90 -11.83 34.39
CA PRO A 176 14.21 -13.24 34.17
C PRO A 176 12.97 -14.12 34.12
N LEU A 177 12.90 -15.00 33.13
CA LEU A 177 11.72 -15.82 32.85
C LEU A 177 12.03 -17.31 32.96
N THR A 178 10.99 -18.10 33.19
CA THR A 178 11.05 -19.55 32.95
C THR A 178 11.21 -19.84 31.46
N ALA A 179 11.55 -21.07 31.09
CA ALA A 179 11.70 -21.46 29.69
C ALA A 179 10.38 -21.45 28.88
N ARG A 180 9.22 -21.36 29.55
CA ARG A 180 7.89 -21.33 28.93
C ARG A 180 7.03 -20.24 29.58
N PRO A 181 7.37 -18.95 29.43
CA PRO A 181 6.61 -17.87 30.03
C PRO A 181 5.21 -17.78 29.41
N VAL A 182 4.24 -17.29 30.18
CA VAL A 182 2.95 -16.87 29.62
C VAL A 182 3.15 -15.55 28.89
N VAL A 183 2.92 -15.56 27.58
CA VAL A 183 2.92 -14.37 26.74
C VAL A 183 1.48 -13.85 26.67
N ALA A 184 1.30 -12.55 26.84
CA ALA A 184 -0.01 -11.93 26.79
C ALA A 184 0.06 -10.53 26.19
N GLY A 185 -1.09 -10.05 25.74
CA GLY A 185 -1.19 -8.74 25.12
C GLY A 185 -2.58 -8.37 24.69
N THR A 186 -2.66 -7.31 23.90
CA THR A 186 -3.90 -6.84 23.26
C THR A 186 -3.73 -6.76 21.75
N ALA A 187 -4.80 -6.99 21.00
CA ALA A 187 -4.85 -6.79 19.56
C ALA A 187 -6.28 -6.52 19.11
N HIS A 188 -6.48 -6.26 17.83
CA HIS A 188 -7.83 -6.14 17.27
C HIS A 188 -8.62 -7.44 17.51
N PRO A 189 -9.88 -7.37 18.00
CA PRO A 189 -10.68 -8.56 18.27
C PRO A 189 -10.77 -9.52 17.07
N GLY A 190 -10.60 -10.82 17.33
CA GLY A 190 -10.60 -11.86 16.31
C GLY A 190 -9.32 -11.96 15.47
N ALA A 191 -8.33 -11.08 15.65
CA ALA A 191 -7.05 -11.18 14.95
C ALA A 191 -6.27 -12.42 15.40
N ARG A 192 -5.63 -13.11 14.44
CA ARG A 192 -4.68 -14.19 14.73
C ARG A 192 -3.33 -13.58 15.09
N ILE A 193 -2.82 -13.95 16.26
CA ILE A 193 -1.53 -13.54 16.79
C ILE A 193 -0.50 -14.65 16.57
N THR A 194 0.66 -14.27 16.05
CA THR A 194 1.86 -15.11 15.98
C THR A 194 2.96 -14.43 16.77
N VAL A 195 3.45 -15.07 17.83
CA VAL A 195 4.60 -14.58 18.59
C VAL A 195 5.85 -15.23 18.03
N ARG A 196 6.87 -14.42 17.71
CA ARG A 196 8.18 -14.87 17.21
C ARG A 196 9.28 -14.58 18.22
N GLY A 197 10.26 -15.48 18.24
CA GLY A 197 11.45 -15.41 19.08
C GLY A 197 12.68 -14.81 18.39
N PRO A 198 13.89 -14.99 18.94
CA PRO A 198 15.13 -14.44 18.40
C PRO A 198 15.59 -15.01 17.04
N ASP A 199 15.14 -16.20 16.66
CA ASP A 199 15.45 -16.81 15.36
C ASP A 199 14.30 -16.63 14.34
N ASP A 200 13.40 -15.68 14.61
CA ASP A 200 12.13 -15.47 13.90
C ASP A 200 11.22 -16.71 13.84
N GLY A 201 11.57 -17.78 14.56
CA GLY A 201 10.76 -18.97 14.75
C GLY A 201 9.47 -18.66 15.52
N THR A 202 8.38 -19.31 15.13
CA THR A 202 7.10 -19.19 15.83
C THR A 202 7.22 -19.81 17.22
N VAL A 203 7.02 -18.99 18.24
CA VAL A 203 7.03 -19.39 19.65
C VAL A 203 5.66 -19.93 20.07
N CYS A 204 4.62 -19.15 19.78
CA CYS A 204 3.24 -19.54 20.01
C CYS A 204 2.28 -18.74 19.12
N THR A 205 1.02 -19.20 19.06
CA THR A 205 -0.05 -18.50 18.38
C THR A 205 -1.28 -18.40 19.27
N ALA A 206 -2.05 -17.33 19.11
CA ALA A 206 -3.32 -17.11 19.80
C ALA A 206 -4.33 -16.44 18.86
N VAL A 207 -5.59 -16.37 19.28
CA VAL A 207 -6.60 -15.49 18.69
C VAL A 207 -7.01 -14.48 19.76
N ALA A 208 -7.06 -13.21 19.40
CA ALA A 208 -7.56 -12.17 20.31
C ALA A 208 -9.06 -12.34 20.55
N GLY A 209 -9.46 -12.34 21.81
CA GLY A 209 -10.84 -12.43 22.24
C GLY A 209 -11.66 -11.19 21.83
N PRO A 210 -12.98 -11.20 22.10
CA PRO A 210 -13.86 -10.05 21.82
C PRO A 210 -13.46 -8.77 22.56
N ASP A 211 -12.79 -8.88 23.70
CA ASP A 211 -12.22 -7.79 24.49
C ASP A 211 -10.81 -7.36 24.00
N GLY A 212 -10.33 -7.97 22.93
CA GLY A 212 -9.00 -7.72 22.34
C GLY A 212 -7.86 -8.38 23.10
N ARG A 213 -8.10 -9.08 24.21
CA ARG A 213 -7.04 -9.73 24.99
C ARG A 213 -6.65 -11.06 24.35
N TRP A 214 -5.38 -11.41 24.45
CA TRP A 214 -4.86 -12.71 24.02
C TRP A 214 -3.78 -13.20 24.97
N THR A 215 -3.62 -14.53 25.03
CA THR A 215 -2.54 -15.18 25.74
C THR A 215 -2.09 -16.43 24.99
N CYS A 216 -0.80 -16.73 25.03
CA CYS A 216 -0.27 -18.03 24.62
C CYS A 216 0.98 -18.41 25.42
N THR A 217 1.27 -19.70 25.43
CA THR A 217 2.49 -20.26 26.03
C THR A 217 3.32 -20.90 24.92
N PRO A 218 4.65 -20.77 24.95
CA PRO A 218 5.54 -21.44 24.00
C PRO A 218 5.25 -22.95 23.90
N GLY A 219 5.17 -23.44 22.66
CA GLY A 219 5.04 -24.88 22.38
C GLY A 219 6.30 -25.65 22.74
N GLU A 220 7.46 -25.01 22.56
CA GLU A 220 8.79 -25.50 22.94
C GLU A 220 9.43 -24.61 23.99
N ALA A 221 10.40 -25.17 24.73
CA ALA A 221 11.20 -24.40 25.67
C ALA A 221 12.02 -23.34 24.91
N LEU A 222 11.96 -22.09 25.36
CA LEU A 222 12.82 -21.03 24.85
C LEU A 222 14.28 -21.32 25.25
N PRO A 223 15.26 -20.99 24.40
CA PRO A 223 16.68 -21.11 24.75
C PRO A 223 17.03 -20.26 25.98
N GLU A 224 17.92 -20.77 26.84
CA GLU A 224 18.45 -20.01 27.97
C GLU A 224 19.27 -18.81 27.51
N GLY A 225 19.27 -17.74 28.32
CA GLY A 225 20.00 -16.51 28.06
C GLY A 225 19.14 -15.40 27.44
N PRO A 226 19.78 -14.35 26.91
CA PRO A 226 19.09 -13.19 26.35
C PRO A 226 18.37 -13.53 25.04
N GLY A 227 17.18 -12.96 24.85
CA GLY A 227 16.36 -13.15 23.66
C GLY A 227 15.37 -12.01 23.46
N ARG A 228 14.50 -12.19 22.46
CA ARG A 228 13.46 -11.22 22.11
C ARG A 228 12.12 -11.89 21.83
N LEU A 229 11.04 -11.16 22.06
CA LEU A 229 9.70 -11.54 21.59
C LEU A 229 9.08 -10.40 20.79
N GLN A 230 8.36 -10.76 19.73
CA GLN A 230 7.57 -9.84 18.91
C GLN A 230 6.28 -10.53 18.50
N ALA A 231 5.16 -9.81 18.58
CA ALA A 231 3.86 -10.32 18.13
C ALA A 231 3.49 -9.74 16.76
N THR A 232 2.99 -10.58 15.86
CA THR A 232 2.37 -10.18 14.61
C THR A 232 0.89 -10.53 14.64
N ALA A 233 0.03 -9.54 14.44
CA ALA A 233 -1.41 -9.72 14.27
C ALA A 233 -1.75 -9.80 12.78
N THR A 234 -2.70 -10.67 12.45
CA THR A 234 -3.24 -10.80 11.08
C THR A 234 -4.76 -10.93 11.12
N LEU A 235 -5.44 -10.20 10.23
CA LEU A 235 -6.89 -10.25 10.09
C LEU A 235 -7.28 -9.80 8.68
N ASN A 236 -8.09 -10.60 7.96
CA ASN A 236 -8.60 -10.28 6.62
C ASN A 236 -7.51 -9.83 5.62
N GLY A 237 -6.31 -10.41 5.69
CA GLY A 237 -5.18 -10.04 4.85
C GLY A 237 -4.41 -8.79 5.28
N ALA A 238 -4.88 -8.03 6.27
CA ALA A 238 -4.10 -6.98 6.93
C ALA A 238 -3.19 -7.58 8.00
N SER A 239 -1.99 -7.00 8.17
CA SER A 239 -1.06 -7.36 9.24
C SER A 239 -0.50 -6.12 9.93
N ALA A 240 -0.14 -6.30 11.20
CA ALA A 240 0.62 -5.31 11.96
C ALA A 240 1.49 -6.04 12.99
N THR A 241 2.62 -5.44 13.35
CA THR A 241 3.62 -6.04 14.23
C THR A 241 3.81 -5.15 15.45
N SER A 242 3.96 -5.76 16.63
CA SER A 242 4.24 -5.05 17.87
C SER A 242 5.67 -4.50 17.90
N GLU A 243 5.91 -3.61 18.85
CA GLU A 243 7.25 -3.40 19.37
C GLU A 243 7.87 -4.71 19.86
N GLN A 244 9.19 -4.77 19.81
CA GLN A 244 9.95 -5.91 20.30
C GLN A 244 10.26 -5.72 21.78
N ILE A 245 10.09 -6.78 22.58
CA ILE A 245 10.57 -6.79 23.97
C ILE A 245 11.82 -7.64 24.12
N GLN A 246 12.71 -7.22 25.02
CA GLN A 246 13.89 -8.00 25.41
C GLN A 246 13.54 -8.89 26.60
N ILE A 247 13.97 -10.14 26.55
CA ILE A 247 13.74 -11.14 27.59
C ILE A 247 15.05 -11.83 27.96
N THR A 248 15.13 -12.38 29.18
CA THR A 248 16.20 -13.27 29.59
C THR A 248 15.59 -14.53 30.16
N VAL A 249 15.90 -15.69 29.59
CA VAL A 249 15.38 -16.98 30.04
C VAL A 249 16.39 -17.64 30.98
N GLY A 250 15.91 -18.13 32.11
CA GLY A 250 16.73 -18.72 33.17
C GLY A 250 16.99 -17.77 34.34
N ALA A 251 17.36 -18.32 35.49
CA ALA A 251 17.80 -17.54 36.64
C ALA A 251 19.18 -16.92 36.36
N PRO A 252 19.52 -15.73 36.90
CA PRO A 252 20.92 -15.32 36.96
C PRO A 252 21.70 -16.44 37.67
N ALA A 253 22.75 -16.96 37.03
CA ALA A 253 23.59 -17.97 37.64
C ALA A 253 24.01 -17.50 39.04
N PRO A 254 23.86 -18.32 40.11
CA PRO A 254 24.36 -17.92 41.41
C PRO A 254 25.88 -17.72 41.30
N GLY A 255 26.34 -16.53 41.67
CA GLY A 255 27.76 -16.17 41.64
C GLY A 255 28.57 -17.21 42.40
N ARG A 256 29.63 -17.71 41.74
CA ARG A 256 30.59 -18.63 42.33
C ARG A 256 31.72 -17.86 43.01
#